data_AF-A0A6N6VPC6-F1
#
_entry.id   AF-A0A6N6VPC6-F1
#
_cell.length_a   1.000
_cell.length_b   1.000
_cell.length_c   1.000
_cell.angle_alpha   90.00
_cell.angle_beta   90.00
_cell.angle_gamma   90.00
#
_symmetry.space_group_name_H-M   'P 1'
#
loop_
_entity.id
_entity.type
_entity.pdbx_description
1 polymer ?
#
loop_
_entity_poly.entity_id
_entity_poly.type
_entity_poly.pdbx_seq_one_letter_code
_entity_poly.pdbx_strand_id
1 'polypeptide(L)'
;MKPSEDFKKFNKINALYKAKMTITQKLHGTNALIYIYFDGMTGNLDLICGSRTRWITPQDDNYGFAKFIHENKEEFIDKLGEGYHYGEWVGFGINSGEGLDNRNLILFDWQKFHNKPLPERTNTIPVLYHGEINFNIINEKMEYLKNNGSELVKGFMNVEGIVIDINGVKYKKVFNPEETKWISSKSDKKMKQDNLVFDYLLQHNRLENLLSKDERYLKEFPKSIGLIINDYTSDLLSEEQIDENIYNQNLKKIKREVGYFVVDLIKSKLLKQSKAS
;
A
#
# COMPACT_ATOMS: atom_id res chain seq x y z
N MET A 1 -6.70 -39.40 -39.07
CA MET A 1 -5.66 -38.34 -39.10
C MET A 1 -5.43 -37.86 -37.68
N LYS A 2 -4.17 -37.78 -37.22
CA LYS A 2 -3.85 -37.04 -35.98
C LYS A 2 -3.85 -35.53 -36.31
N PRO A 3 -4.36 -34.66 -35.44
CA PRO A 3 -4.24 -33.21 -35.62
C PRO A 3 -2.78 -32.82 -35.81
N SER A 4 -2.51 -31.82 -36.66
CA SER A 4 -1.17 -31.24 -36.87
C SER A 4 -0.74 -30.31 -35.74
N GLU A 5 -1.66 -29.95 -34.84
CA GLU A 5 -1.36 -29.14 -33.67
C GLU A 5 -1.01 -30.01 -32.45
N ASP A 6 -0.02 -29.56 -31.69
CA ASP A 6 0.30 -30.14 -30.39
C ASP A 6 -0.88 -29.99 -29.42
N PHE A 7 -1.15 -31.06 -28.66
CA PHE A 7 -2.20 -31.04 -27.64
C PHE A 7 -1.86 -30.02 -26.54
N LYS A 8 -2.63 -28.94 -26.46
CA LYS A 8 -2.53 -27.94 -25.40
C LYS A 8 -3.29 -28.42 -24.17
N LYS A 9 -2.57 -28.97 -23.19
CA LYS A 9 -3.16 -29.38 -21.92
C LYS A 9 -3.75 -28.17 -21.18
N PHE A 10 -4.95 -28.32 -20.66
CA PHE A 10 -5.55 -27.32 -19.77
C PHE A 10 -4.73 -27.17 -18.49
N ASN A 11 -4.50 -25.92 -18.07
CA ASN A 11 -3.74 -25.64 -16.87
C ASN A 11 -4.43 -26.23 -15.63
N LYS A 12 -3.63 -26.77 -14.72
CA LYS A 12 -4.15 -27.34 -13.48
C LYS A 12 -4.82 -26.24 -12.64
N ILE A 13 -6.05 -26.50 -12.18
CA ILE A 13 -6.72 -25.65 -11.20
C ILE A 13 -6.22 -26.07 -9.81
N ASN A 14 -5.57 -25.16 -9.10
CA ASN A 14 -5.10 -25.37 -7.74
C ASN A 14 -6.19 -24.98 -6.73
N ALA A 15 -6.29 -25.73 -5.62
CA ALA A 15 -7.21 -25.40 -4.55
C ALA A 15 -6.75 -24.16 -3.77
N LEU A 16 -7.69 -23.28 -3.41
CA LEU A 16 -7.40 -21.97 -2.79
C LEU A 16 -6.59 -22.09 -1.49
N TYR A 17 -6.87 -23.08 -0.63
CA TYR A 17 -6.15 -23.26 0.65
C TYR A 17 -4.65 -23.55 0.48
N LYS A 18 -4.21 -23.93 -0.74
CA LYS A 18 -2.78 -24.11 -1.05
C LYS A 18 -2.08 -22.81 -1.41
N ALA A 19 -2.84 -21.76 -1.74
CA ALA A 19 -2.28 -20.46 -2.05
C ALA A 19 -1.74 -19.80 -0.77
N LYS A 20 -0.62 -19.12 -0.91
CA LYS A 20 0.00 -18.38 0.18
C LYS A 20 -0.05 -16.89 -0.12
N MET A 21 -0.23 -16.12 0.94
CA MET A 21 -0.16 -14.67 0.92
C MET A 21 1.08 -14.23 1.69
N THR A 22 1.87 -13.36 1.08
CA THR A 22 2.98 -12.67 1.74
C THR A 22 2.68 -11.17 1.75
N ILE A 23 2.81 -10.53 2.90
CA ILE A 23 2.71 -9.08 3.04
C ILE A 23 4.07 -8.57 3.48
N THR A 24 4.64 -7.65 2.72
CA THR A 24 5.88 -6.94 3.07
C THR A 24 5.61 -5.46 3.23
N GLN A 25 6.46 -4.77 4.00
CA GLN A 25 6.47 -3.31 3.97
C GLN A 25 6.76 -2.84 2.53
N LYS A 26 6.01 -1.84 2.07
CA LYS A 26 6.35 -1.12 0.85
C LYS A 26 7.30 0.01 1.22
N LEU A 27 8.51 -0.06 0.67
CA LEU A 27 9.50 0.99 0.80
C LEU A 27 9.34 2.01 -0.32
N HIS A 28 9.67 3.26 -0.01
CA HIS A 28 9.61 4.37 -0.94
C HIS A 28 11.03 4.75 -1.41
N GLY A 29 11.70 3.81 -2.09
CA GLY A 29 13.01 4.02 -2.70
C GLY A 29 12.93 4.05 -4.22
N THR A 30 13.96 3.54 -4.88
CA THR A 30 13.99 3.29 -6.32
C THR A 30 14.27 1.83 -6.59
N ASN A 31 13.67 1.28 -7.65
CA ASN A 31 13.87 -0.12 -8.00
C ASN A 31 15.33 -0.40 -8.39
N ALA A 32 15.85 -1.53 -7.92
CA ALA A 32 17.21 -1.97 -8.15
C ALA A 32 17.25 -3.44 -8.60
N LEU A 33 18.15 -3.73 -9.54
CA LEU A 33 18.46 -5.06 -10.02
C LEU A 33 19.97 -5.24 -10.06
N ILE A 34 20.44 -6.39 -9.58
CA ILE A 34 21.77 -6.92 -9.84
C ILE A 34 21.59 -8.22 -10.62
N TYR A 35 22.20 -8.34 -11.78
CA TYR A 35 22.31 -9.60 -12.50
C TYR A 35 23.75 -10.08 -12.46
N ILE A 36 23.99 -11.21 -11.79
CA ILE A 36 25.29 -11.87 -11.72
C ILE A 36 25.28 -13.03 -12.72
N TYR A 37 26.31 -13.12 -13.56
CA TYR A 37 26.41 -14.09 -14.65
C TYR A 37 27.83 -14.63 -14.80
N PHE A 38 27.95 -15.82 -15.36
CA PHE A 38 29.24 -16.36 -15.79
C PHE A 38 29.71 -15.69 -17.08
N ASP A 39 30.84 -14.98 -17.02
CA ASP A 39 31.50 -14.43 -18.19
C ASP A 39 32.42 -15.48 -18.82
N GLY A 40 31.98 -16.03 -19.95
CA GLY A 40 32.73 -17.03 -20.70
C GLY A 40 34.06 -16.53 -21.29
N MET A 41 34.29 -15.22 -21.38
CA MET A 41 35.55 -14.67 -21.87
C MET A 41 36.62 -14.64 -20.77
N THR A 42 36.26 -14.23 -19.56
CA THR A 42 37.18 -14.18 -18.42
C THR A 42 37.23 -15.48 -17.61
N GLY A 43 36.21 -16.34 -17.76
CA GLY A 43 36.05 -17.57 -16.98
C GLY A 43 35.60 -17.34 -15.54
N ASN A 44 35.15 -16.12 -15.19
CA ASN A 44 34.74 -15.72 -13.86
C ASN A 44 33.29 -15.21 -13.83
N LEU A 45 32.72 -15.03 -12.65
CA LEU A 45 31.45 -14.32 -12.51
C LEU A 45 31.66 -12.81 -12.68
N ASP A 46 30.69 -12.16 -13.31
CA ASP A 46 30.57 -10.70 -13.39
C ASP A 46 29.14 -10.27 -13.03
N LEU A 47 28.90 -8.97 -12.91
CA LEU A 47 27.59 -8.38 -12.66
C LEU A 47 27.31 -7.18 -13.54
N ILE A 48 26.01 -6.97 -13.80
CA ILE A 48 25.48 -5.71 -14.34
C ILE A 48 24.33 -5.23 -13.47
N CYS A 49 24.19 -3.91 -13.38
CA CYS A 49 23.15 -3.26 -12.57
C CYS A 49 22.00 -2.77 -13.45
N GLY A 50 20.78 -2.85 -12.93
CA GLY A 50 19.56 -2.38 -13.58
C GLY A 50 18.71 -1.51 -12.66
N SER A 51 17.95 -0.61 -13.27
CA SER A 51 16.79 0.06 -12.67
C SER A 51 15.51 -0.67 -13.11
N ARG A 52 14.34 -0.05 -12.87
CA ARG A 52 13.03 -0.62 -13.24
C ARG A 52 12.90 -0.99 -14.73
N THR A 53 13.48 -0.19 -15.61
CA THR A 53 13.20 -0.26 -17.05
C THR A 53 14.43 -0.32 -17.94
N ARG A 54 15.64 -0.25 -17.37
CA ARG A 54 16.89 -0.19 -18.13
C ARG A 54 18.08 -0.66 -17.31
N TRP A 55 19.10 -1.17 -17.99
CA TRP A 55 20.44 -1.31 -17.45
C TRP A 55 21.07 0.07 -17.17
N ILE A 56 21.95 0.11 -16.19
CA ILE A 56 22.62 1.33 -15.70
C ILE A 56 24.11 1.05 -15.51
N THR A 57 24.91 2.10 -15.47
CA THR A 57 26.37 2.02 -15.24
C THR A 57 26.79 3.03 -14.16
N PRO A 58 28.00 2.96 -13.62
CA PRO A 58 28.50 4.00 -12.72
C PRO A 58 28.52 5.42 -13.32
N GLN A 59 28.51 5.54 -14.65
CA GLN A 59 28.45 6.84 -15.36
C GLN A 59 27.02 7.30 -15.64
N ASP A 60 26.08 6.36 -15.82
CA ASP A 60 24.65 6.61 -16.00
C ASP A 60 23.87 5.82 -14.94
N ASP A 61 23.88 6.38 -13.73
CA ASP A 61 23.54 5.72 -12.46
C ASP A 61 22.09 6.00 -12.01
N ASN A 62 21.62 5.22 -11.04
CA ASN A 62 20.39 5.39 -10.28
C ASN A 62 20.73 5.73 -8.81
N TYR A 63 20.97 7.02 -8.52
CA TYR A 63 21.31 7.51 -7.17
C TYR A 63 22.55 6.86 -6.54
N GLY A 64 23.58 6.58 -7.35
CA GLY A 64 24.85 6.01 -6.89
C GLY A 64 24.77 4.51 -6.59
N PHE A 65 23.68 3.84 -6.97
CA PHE A 65 23.49 2.40 -6.81
C PHE A 65 24.50 1.63 -7.67
N ALA A 66 24.61 1.92 -8.97
CA ALA A 66 25.49 1.18 -9.86
C ALA A 66 26.95 1.33 -9.41
N LYS A 67 27.37 2.57 -9.13
CA LYS A 67 28.70 2.84 -8.59
C LYS A 67 28.98 2.04 -7.31
N PHE A 68 28.07 2.05 -6.34
CA PHE A 68 28.24 1.32 -5.09
C PHE A 68 28.39 -0.19 -5.31
N ILE A 69 27.56 -0.80 -6.16
CA ILE A 69 27.65 -2.24 -6.44
C ILE A 69 28.95 -2.58 -7.15
N HIS A 70 29.38 -1.78 -8.14
CA HIS A 70 30.63 -2.02 -8.84
C HIS A 70 31.87 -1.86 -7.95
N GLU A 71 31.86 -0.90 -7.02
CA GLU A 71 32.94 -0.71 -6.03
C GLU A 71 33.04 -1.88 -5.04
N ASN A 72 31.96 -2.63 -4.82
CA ASN A 72 31.89 -3.76 -3.88
C ASN A 72 31.63 -5.10 -4.60
N LYS A 73 31.95 -5.17 -5.91
CA LYS A 73 31.54 -6.25 -6.82
C LYS A 73 31.83 -7.65 -6.28
N GLU A 74 33.03 -7.88 -5.76
CA GLU A 74 33.45 -9.19 -5.27
C GLU A 74 32.57 -9.70 -4.13
N GLU A 75 32.22 -8.83 -3.17
CA GLU A 75 31.36 -9.18 -2.04
C GLU A 75 29.94 -9.52 -2.51
N PHE A 76 29.41 -8.75 -3.47
CA PHE A 76 28.09 -9.01 -4.05
C PHE A 76 28.04 -10.34 -4.81
N ILE A 77 29.08 -10.65 -5.59
CA ILE A 77 29.20 -11.92 -6.30
C ILE A 77 29.27 -13.09 -5.31
N ASP A 78 30.13 -13.02 -4.31
CA ASP A 78 30.33 -14.07 -3.32
C ASP A 78 29.05 -14.37 -2.52
N LYS A 79 28.38 -13.33 -2.02
CA LYS A 79 27.25 -13.51 -1.10
C LYS A 79 25.90 -13.73 -1.80
N LEU A 80 25.69 -13.16 -2.99
CA LEU A 80 24.42 -13.32 -3.70
C LEU A 80 24.43 -14.50 -4.68
N GLY A 81 25.59 -14.80 -5.27
CA GLY A 81 25.76 -15.83 -6.29
C GLY A 81 25.11 -15.49 -7.63
N GLU A 82 25.22 -16.41 -8.59
CA GLU A 82 24.68 -16.24 -9.94
C GLU A 82 23.15 -16.04 -9.95
N GLY A 83 22.67 -15.21 -10.88
CA GLY A 83 21.26 -14.99 -11.14
C GLY A 83 20.80 -13.55 -10.98
N TYR A 84 19.48 -13.35 -11.03
CA TYR A 84 18.82 -12.06 -10.88
C TYR A 84 18.46 -11.81 -9.42
N HIS A 85 18.86 -10.65 -8.89
CA HIS A 85 18.57 -10.24 -7.53
C HIS A 85 17.88 -8.87 -7.55
N TYR A 86 16.58 -8.88 -7.26
CA TYR A 86 15.75 -7.69 -7.25
C TYR A 86 15.63 -7.13 -5.84
N GLY A 87 15.63 -5.80 -5.74
CA GLY A 87 15.41 -5.10 -4.50
C GLY A 87 14.99 -3.66 -4.68
N GLU A 88 14.98 -2.95 -3.57
CA GLU A 88 14.78 -1.51 -3.50
C GLU A 88 16.07 -0.84 -3.00
N TRP A 89 16.56 0.15 -3.73
CA TRP A 89 17.63 1.03 -3.27
C TRP A 89 17.00 2.19 -2.50
N VAL A 90 17.28 2.26 -1.20
CA VAL A 90 16.65 3.20 -0.26
C VAL A 90 17.71 3.97 0.52
N GLY A 91 17.37 5.15 1.01
CA GLY A 91 18.19 5.90 1.95
C GLY A 91 18.29 7.39 1.61
N PHE A 92 19.12 8.11 2.36
CA PHE A 92 19.25 9.56 2.25
C PHE A 92 19.41 10.05 0.80
N GLY A 93 18.58 11.04 0.43
CA GLY A 93 18.54 11.63 -0.90
C GLY A 93 17.71 10.86 -1.94
N ILE A 94 17.04 9.78 -1.55
CA ILE A 94 16.13 9.00 -2.41
C ILE A 94 14.73 9.06 -1.83
N ASN A 95 13.80 9.74 -2.51
CA ASN A 95 12.37 9.76 -2.17
C ASN A 95 12.10 10.04 -0.68
N SER A 96 11.54 9.10 0.09
CA SER A 96 11.25 9.30 1.53
C SER A 96 12.49 9.33 2.41
N GLY A 97 13.63 8.84 1.90
CA GLY A 97 14.85 8.58 2.64
C GLY A 97 14.79 7.37 3.57
N GLU A 98 13.59 6.84 3.86
CA GLU A 98 13.33 5.75 4.84
C GLU A 98 13.95 5.98 6.23
N GLY A 99 14.29 7.21 6.59
CA GLY A 99 14.94 7.54 7.86
C GLY A 99 16.36 6.98 8.01
N LEU A 100 17.01 6.59 6.91
CA LEU A 100 18.36 6.03 6.92
C LEU A 100 19.42 7.11 6.69
N ASP A 101 20.51 7.04 7.47
CA ASP A 101 21.70 7.90 7.27
C ASP A 101 22.48 7.54 6.01
N ASN A 102 22.43 6.26 5.61
CA ASN A 102 23.15 5.72 4.46
C ASN A 102 22.19 5.06 3.48
N ARG A 103 22.62 4.94 2.22
CA ARG A 103 21.88 4.18 1.23
C ARG A 103 22.14 2.68 1.37
N ASN A 104 21.06 1.90 1.37
CA ASN A 104 21.05 0.46 1.54
C ASN A 104 20.26 -0.21 0.40
N LEU A 105 20.67 -1.44 0.05
CA LEU A 105 19.92 -2.31 -0.84
C LEU A 105 19.01 -3.22 -0.02
N ILE A 106 17.72 -3.23 -0.31
CA ILE A 106 16.75 -4.08 0.35
C ILE A 106 16.23 -5.14 -0.62
N LEU A 107 16.70 -6.37 -0.48
CA LEU A 107 16.38 -7.50 -1.36
C LEU A 107 14.93 -7.97 -1.14
N PHE A 108 14.20 -8.21 -2.23
CA PHE A 108 12.82 -8.68 -2.15
C PHE A 108 12.68 -10.17 -1.85
N ASP A 109 13.67 -10.98 -2.25
CA ASP A 109 13.64 -12.44 -2.06
C ASP A 109 14.12 -12.81 -0.65
N TRP A 110 13.31 -12.46 0.35
CA TRP A 110 13.64 -12.70 1.76
C TRP A 110 13.85 -14.19 2.07
N GLN A 111 13.17 -15.11 1.38
CA GLN A 111 13.30 -16.55 1.63
C GLN A 111 14.66 -17.07 1.18
N LYS A 112 15.12 -16.66 0.00
CA LYS A 112 16.45 -17.05 -0.52
C LYS A 112 17.58 -16.63 0.41
N PHE A 113 17.41 -15.51 1.08
CA PHE A 113 18.44 -14.83 1.88
C PHE A 113 18.23 -14.94 3.39
N HIS A 114 17.17 -15.61 3.84
CA HIS A 114 16.91 -15.83 5.25
C HIS A 114 18.10 -16.57 5.90
N ASN A 115 18.70 -15.96 6.93
CA ASN A 115 19.88 -16.47 7.66
C ASN A 115 21.17 -16.62 6.84
N LYS A 116 21.32 -15.91 5.72
CA LYS A 116 22.58 -15.84 4.98
C LYS A 116 23.33 -14.53 5.27
N PRO A 117 24.67 -14.54 5.22
CA PRO A 117 25.41 -13.29 5.22
C PRO A 117 25.05 -12.48 3.98
N LEU A 118 24.79 -11.19 4.17
CA LEU A 118 24.50 -10.25 3.09
C LEU A 118 25.69 -9.32 2.84
N PRO A 119 25.81 -8.77 1.63
CA PRO A 119 26.78 -7.70 1.36
C PRO A 119 26.60 -6.53 2.33
N GLU A 120 27.64 -5.70 2.45
CA GLU A 120 27.55 -4.49 3.25
C GLU A 120 26.34 -3.64 2.79
N ARG A 121 25.69 -2.97 3.74
CA ARG A 121 24.55 -2.08 3.47
C ARG A 121 23.43 -2.78 2.68
N THR A 122 23.25 -4.08 2.93
CA THR A 122 22.20 -4.88 2.31
C THR A 122 21.38 -5.60 3.38
N ASN A 123 20.05 -5.56 3.23
CA ASN A 123 19.10 -6.28 4.08
C ASN A 123 18.02 -6.93 3.22
N THR A 124 17.18 -7.79 3.81
CA THR A 124 15.97 -8.28 3.15
C THR A 124 14.78 -7.40 3.49
N ILE A 125 13.79 -7.37 2.59
CA ILE A 125 12.54 -6.64 2.80
C ILE A 125 11.84 -7.09 4.10
N PRO A 126 11.32 -6.17 4.93
CA PRO A 126 10.57 -6.55 6.12
C PRO A 126 9.28 -7.29 5.74
N VAL A 127 9.17 -8.53 6.23
CA VAL A 127 7.98 -9.37 6.06
C VAL A 127 7.06 -9.18 7.25
N LEU A 128 5.87 -8.66 7.01
CA LEU A 128 4.86 -8.40 8.04
C LEU A 128 3.94 -9.61 8.23
N TYR A 129 3.78 -10.42 7.19
CA TYR A 129 2.99 -11.65 7.23
C TYR A 129 3.41 -12.63 6.13
N HIS A 130 3.43 -13.92 6.44
CA HIS A 130 3.52 -15.00 5.46
C HIS A 130 2.66 -16.17 5.92
N GLY A 131 1.65 -16.54 5.14
CA GLY A 131 0.71 -17.59 5.56
C GLY A 131 -0.45 -17.81 4.60
N GLU A 132 -1.56 -18.30 5.14
CA GLU A 132 -2.80 -18.52 4.40
C GLU A 132 -3.41 -17.18 3.94
N ILE A 133 -4.24 -17.23 2.90
CA ILE A 133 -4.92 -16.01 2.43
C ILE A 133 -5.94 -15.58 3.48
N ASN A 134 -5.71 -14.41 4.08
CA ASN A 134 -6.64 -13.76 4.99
C ASN A 134 -6.61 -12.25 4.77
N PHE A 135 -7.66 -11.72 4.15
CA PHE A 135 -7.74 -10.30 3.81
C PHE A 135 -7.84 -9.37 5.04
N ASN A 136 -8.27 -9.87 6.20
CA ASN A 136 -8.33 -9.06 7.42
C ASN A 136 -6.91 -8.65 7.89
N ILE A 137 -5.92 -9.51 7.65
CA ILE A 137 -4.52 -9.26 8.00
C ILE A 137 -3.96 -8.07 7.21
N ILE A 138 -4.48 -7.79 6.01
CA ILE A 138 -4.05 -6.63 5.21
C ILE A 138 -4.33 -5.33 5.97
N ASN A 139 -5.54 -5.17 6.52
CA ASN A 139 -5.92 -3.99 7.29
C ASN A 139 -5.18 -3.93 8.63
N GLU A 140 -5.01 -5.08 9.30
CA GLU A 140 -4.23 -5.19 10.52
C GLU A 140 -2.79 -4.71 10.31
N LYS A 141 -2.12 -5.12 9.22
CA LYS A 141 -0.73 -4.72 8.95
C LYS A 141 -0.61 -3.26 8.49
N MET A 142 -1.61 -2.72 7.79
CA MET A 142 -1.67 -1.27 7.55
C MET A 142 -1.78 -0.51 8.88
N GLU A 143 -2.70 -0.88 9.77
CA GLU A 143 -2.86 -0.21 11.07
C GLU A 143 -1.62 -0.38 11.96
N TYR A 144 -0.96 -1.54 11.90
CA TYR A 144 0.32 -1.77 12.57
C TYR A 144 1.39 -0.77 12.11
N LEU A 145 1.61 -0.64 10.80
CA LEU A 145 2.61 0.30 10.27
C LEU A 145 2.24 1.76 10.56
N LYS A 146 0.94 2.09 10.59
CA LYS A 146 0.45 3.43 10.96
C LYS A 146 0.81 3.80 12.40
N ASN A 147 0.68 2.85 13.32
CA ASN A 147 0.90 3.09 14.75
C ASN A 147 2.36 2.93 15.18
N ASN A 148 3.13 2.08 14.50
CA ASN A 148 4.49 1.72 14.89
C ASN A 148 5.58 2.24 13.93
N GLY A 149 5.18 2.71 12.75
CA GLY A 149 6.10 3.14 11.70
C GLY A 149 6.75 1.97 10.97
N SER A 150 7.94 2.23 10.44
CA SER A 150 8.73 1.32 9.60
C SER A 150 9.29 0.17 10.42
N GLU A 151 9.10 -1.04 9.91
CA GLU A 151 9.76 -2.25 10.44
C GLU A 151 11.24 -2.29 10.02
N LEU A 152 11.59 -1.64 8.90
CA LEU A 152 12.98 -1.51 8.46
C LEU A 152 13.79 -0.58 9.39
N VAL A 153 13.20 0.55 9.80
CA VAL A 153 13.88 1.60 10.55
C VAL A 153 13.01 2.06 11.72
N LYS A 154 13.41 1.65 12.93
CA LYS A 154 12.69 1.99 14.17
C LYS A 154 12.54 3.51 14.31
N GLY A 155 11.30 3.95 14.53
CA GLY A 155 10.96 5.36 14.72
C GLY A 155 10.72 6.16 13.43
N PHE A 156 10.92 5.58 12.25
CA PHE A 156 10.54 6.22 10.99
C PHE A 156 9.05 6.02 10.72
N MET A 157 8.26 7.07 10.87
CA MET A 157 6.78 6.98 10.81
C MET A 157 6.18 7.23 9.44
N ASN A 158 6.94 7.80 8.49
CA ASN A 158 6.43 8.14 7.16
C ASN A 158 6.51 6.93 6.19
N VAL A 159 5.84 5.84 6.57
CA VAL A 159 5.76 4.59 5.80
C VAL A 159 4.87 4.74 4.57
N GLU A 160 5.23 4.11 3.45
CA GLU A 160 4.41 4.19 2.22
C GLU A 160 3.17 3.28 2.28
N GLY A 161 3.32 2.09 2.86
CA GLY A 161 2.27 1.08 2.98
C GLY A 161 2.80 -0.35 2.88
N ILE A 162 2.08 -1.21 2.17
CA ILE A 162 2.40 -2.64 2.03
C ILE A 162 2.32 -3.13 0.58
N VAL A 163 3.07 -4.20 0.29
CA VAL A 163 2.92 -5.02 -0.90
C VAL A 163 2.32 -6.37 -0.49
N ILE A 164 1.31 -6.82 -1.21
CA ILE A 164 0.65 -8.11 -1.02
C ILE A 164 0.99 -8.99 -2.22
N ASP A 165 1.68 -10.10 -1.98
CA ASP A 165 1.97 -11.14 -2.98
C ASP A 165 1.05 -12.35 -2.73
N ILE A 166 0.28 -12.74 -3.75
CA ILE A 166 -0.53 -13.96 -3.75
C ILE A 166 -0.09 -14.80 -4.96
N ASN A 167 0.67 -15.86 -4.68
CA ASN A 167 1.21 -16.79 -5.69
C ASN A 167 1.92 -16.09 -6.86
N GLY A 168 2.72 -15.06 -6.60
CA GLY A 168 3.53 -14.33 -7.58
C GLY A 168 2.82 -13.12 -8.21
N VAL A 169 1.53 -12.92 -7.94
CA VAL A 169 0.82 -11.70 -8.34
C VAL A 169 0.89 -10.68 -7.21
N LYS A 170 1.47 -9.52 -7.50
CA LYS A 170 1.72 -8.47 -6.51
C LYS A 170 0.73 -7.32 -6.63
N TYR A 171 0.21 -6.91 -5.49
CA TYR A 171 -0.66 -5.76 -5.30
C TYR A 171 -0.02 -4.81 -4.28
N LYS A 172 -0.41 -3.53 -4.31
CA LYS A 172 0.04 -2.55 -3.30
C LYS A 172 -1.16 -1.88 -2.65
N LYS A 173 -1.04 -1.61 -1.35
CA LYS A 173 -1.94 -0.73 -0.61
C LYS A 173 -1.08 0.32 0.09
N VAL A 174 -1.35 1.59 -0.20
CA VAL A 174 -0.57 2.73 0.29
C VAL A 174 -1.44 3.65 1.12
N PHE A 175 -0.83 4.38 2.06
CA PHE A 175 -1.51 5.42 2.81
C PHE A 175 -1.80 6.62 1.91
N ASN A 176 -2.90 7.33 2.19
CA ASN A 176 -3.20 8.56 1.50
C ASN A 176 -2.27 9.70 1.95
N PRO A 177 -2.01 10.72 1.12
CA PRO A 177 -1.14 11.85 1.48
C PRO A 177 -1.54 12.59 2.77
N GLU A 178 -2.81 12.55 3.16
CA GLU A 178 -3.31 13.13 4.42
C GLU A 178 -2.95 12.28 5.64
N GLU A 179 -2.77 10.97 5.45
CA GLU A 179 -2.34 10.01 6.47
C GLU A 179 -0.83 10.01 6.66
N THR A 180 -0.05 10.52 5.69
CA THR A 180 1.42 10.62 5.74
C THR A 180 1.94 12.01 6.11
N LYS A 181 1.07 13.04 6.17
CA LYS A 181 1.42 14.43 6.57
C LYS A 181 1.80 14.61 8.05
N TRP A 182 1.78 13.54 8.83
CA TRP A 182 2.04 13.60 10.27
C TRP A 182 3.54 13.61 10.55
N ILE A 183 3.94 14.54 11.43
CA ILE A 183 5.31 14.78 11.93
C ILE A 183 6.12 15.77 11.09
N SER A 184 5.58 16.97 10.91
CA SER A 184 6.40 18.18 10.90
C SER A 184 5.76 19.28 11.75
N SER A 185 5.54 18.99 13.04
CA SER A 185 5.57 19.95 14.15
C SER A 185 4.83 19.47 15.40
N LYS A 186 5.52 19.65 16.54
CA LYS A 186 5.03 19.88 17.91
C LYS A 186 4.50 18.68 18.74
N SER A 187 5.39 18.27 19.65
CA SER A 187 5.20 18.20 21.11
C SER A 187 3.91 17.59 21.66
N ASP A 188 4.08 16.50 22.41
CA ASP A 188 3.26 16.03 23.54
C ASP A 188 1.91 16.71 23.73
N LYS A 189 0.88 16.10 23.14
CA LYS A 189 -0.47 16.11 23.70
C LYS A 189 -1.04 14.71 23.61
N LYS A 190 -1.13 14.05 24.77
CA LYS A 190 -2.11 13.01 25.12
C LYS A 190 -3.13 12.74 23.99
N MET A 191 -2.86 11.78 23.10
CA MET A 191 -3.76 11.47 22.00
C MET A 191 -4.69 10.32 22.38
N LYS A 192 -5.97 10.73 22.47
CA LYS A 192 -7.17 9.92 22.71
C LYS A 192 -7.47 9.04 21.50
N GLN A 193 -8.02 7.86 21.82
CA GLN A 193 -9.04 7.09 21.11
C GLN A 193 -9.50 7.61 19.73
N ASP A 194 -9.48 6.69 18.75
CA ASP A 194 -10.34 6.58 17.56
C ASP A 194 -9.89 7.19 16.20
N ASN A 195 -9.16 6.37 15.44
CA ASN A 195 -9.17 6.40 13.98
C ASN A 195 -10.21 5.42 13.39
N LEU A 196 -11.44 5.41 13.91
CA LEU A 196 -12.56 4.79 13.19
C LEU A 196 -12.89 5.63 11.94
N VAL A 197 -12.79 5.00 10.76
CA VAL A 197 -13.15 5.59 9.46
C VAL A 197 -14.57 5.12 9.12
N PHE A 198 -15.49 6.05 8.87
CA PHE A 198 -16.93 5.78 8.71
C PHE A 198 -17.39 5.77 7.25
N ASP A 199 -16.46 5.69 6.29
CA ASP A 199 -16.74 5.79 4.86
C ASP A 199 -17.72 4.70 4.36
N TYR A 200 -17.71 3.52 5.00
CA TYR A 200 -18.64 2.43 4.69
C TYR A 200 -20.11 2.78 4.96
N LEU A 201 -20.37 3.80 5.79
CA LEU A 201 -21.71 4.33 6.06
C LEU A 201 -22.19 5.29 4.97
N LEU A 202 -21.31 5.81 4.10
CA LEU A 202 -21.60 6.85 3.12
C LEU A 202 -22.08 6.25 1.79
N GLN A 203 -23.25 5.62 1.84
CA GLN A 203 -23.83 4.87 0.71
C GLN A 203 -24.71 5.78 -0.16
N HIS A 204 -24.31 5.96 -1.44
CA HIS A 204 -25.02 6.80 -2.42
C HIS A 204 -26.49 6.40 -2.59
N ASN A 205 -26.74 5.12 -2.87
CA ASN A 205 -28.10 4.60 -3.09
C ASN A 205 -29.00 4.82 -1.87
N ARG A 206 -28.44 4.71 -0.66
CA ARG A 206 -29.18 4.96 0.59
C ARG A 206 -29.62 6.42 0.69
N LEU A 207 -28.71 7.35 0.40
CA LEU A 207 -29.04 8.78 0.42
C LEU A 207 -30.03 9.13 -0.67
N GLU A 208 -29.91 8.56 -1.87
CA GLU A 208 -30.90 8.78 -2.93
C GLU A 208 -32.29 8.26 -2.56
N ASN A 209 -32.37 7.07 -1.98
CA ASN A 209 -33.62 6.51 -1.48
C ASN A 209 -34.21 7.39 -0.38
N LEU A 210 -33.41 7.87 0.57
CA LEU A 210 -33.87 8.81 1.60
C LEU A 210 -34.42 10.10 0.98
N LEU A 211 -33.66 10.72 0.08
CA LEU A 211 -34.06 11.97 -0.58
C LEU A 211 -35.33 11.83 -1.42
N SER A 212 -35.64 10.63 -1.94
CA SER A 212 -36.90 10.36 -2.65
C SER A 212 -38.13 10.22 -1.76
N LYS A 213 -37.95 9.97 -0.45
CA LYS A 213 -39.06 9.76 0.49
C LYS A 213 -39.75 11.07 0.89
N ASP A 214 -39.07 12.21 0.78
CA ASP A 214 -39.61 13.51 1.17
C ASP A 214 -39.02 14.66 0.34
N GLU A 215 -39.88 15.35 -0.41
CA GLU A 215 -39.48 16.47 -1.26
C GLU A 215 -38.93 17.67 -0.47
N ARG A 216 -39.26 17.81 0.82
CA ARG A 216 -38.78 18.90 1.68
C ARG A 216 -37.26 18.91 1.78
N TYR A 217 -36.62 17.74 1.70
CA TYR A 217 -35.16 17.64 1.76
C TYR A 217 -34.48 18.47 0.69
N LEU A 218 -34.97 18.42 -0.55
CA LEU A 218 -34.37 19.15 -1.67
C LEU A 218 -34.91 20.58 -1.79
N LYS A 219 -36.21 20.78 -1.58
CA LYS A 219 -36.85 22.10 -1.71
C LYS A 219 -36.35 23.12 -0.69
N GLU A 220 -36.04 22.68 0.53
CA GLU A 220 -35.61 23.57 1.62
C GLU A 220 -34.09 23.57 1.82
N PHE A 221 -33.34 22.86 0.99
CA PHE A 221 -31.87 22.86 1.08
C PHE A 221 -31.31 24.27 0.85
N PRO A 222 -30.34 24.77 1.65
CA PRO A 222 -29.54 24.06 2.66
C PRO A 222 -30.14 24.01 4.07
N LYS A 223 -31.31 24.60 4.33
CA LYS A 223 -31.91 24.65 5.68
C LYS A 223 -32.31 23.25 6.18
N SER A 224 -32.68 22.35 5.27
CA SER A 224 -33.03 20.95 5.55
C SER A 224 -31.84 20.05 5.93
N ILE A 225 -30.59 20.52 5.87
CA ILE A 225 -29.40 19.67 6.06
C ILE A 225 -29.40 18.92 7.39
N GLY A 226 -29.81 19.58 8.48
CA GLY A 226 -29.86 18.96 9.81
C GLY A 226 -30.88 17.82 9.87
N LEU A 227 -32.01 17.98 9.17
CA LEU A 227 -33.04 16.95 9.07
C LEU A 227 -32.52 15.75 8.27
N ILE A 228 -31.90 15.99 7.11
CA ILE A 228 -31.33 14.93 6.27
C ILE A 228 -30.27 14.12 7.02
N ILE A 229 -29.36 14.78 7.75
CA ILE A 229 -28.33 14.11 8.54
C ILE A 229 -28.99 13.24 9.61
N ASN A 230 -29.97 13.76 10.34
CA ASN A 230 -30.64 13.02 11.41
C ASN A 230 -31.34 11.78 10.86
N ASP A 231 -32.11 11.93 9.79
CA ASP A 231 -32.87 10.84 9.21
C ASP A 231 -31.95 9.78 8.59
N TYR A 232 -30.86 10.19 7.92
CA TYR A 232 -29.84 9.28 7.42
C TYR A 232 -29.16 8.50 8.54
N THR A 233 -28.75 9.17 9.62
CA THR A 233 -28.12 8.47 10.76
C THR A 233 -29.08 7.55 11.51
N SER A 234 -30.38 7.88 11.52
CA SER A 234 -31.41 7.04 12.14
C SER A 234 -31.69 5.80 11.29
N ASP A 235 -31.70 5.97 9.97
CA ASP A 235 -31.79 4.89 8.97
C ASP A 235 -30.62 3.89 9.13
N LEU A 236 -29.38 4.40 9.28
CA LEU A 236 -28.20 3.57 9.55
C LEU A 236 -28.31 2.72 10.82
N LEU A 237 -28.86 3.29 11.91
CA LEU A 237 -29.10 2.56 13.16
C LEU A 237 -30.21 1.53 13.00
N SER A 238 -31.31 1.89 12.34
CA SER A 238 -32.49 1.03 12.19
C SER A 238 -32.22 -0.20 11.32
N GLU A 239 -31.28 -0.09 10.38
CA GLU A 239 -30.84 -1.19 9.51
C GLU A 239 -29.53 -1.85 10.00
N GLU A 240 -29.16 -1.63 11.27
CA GLU A 240 -27.99 -2.23 11.92
C GLU A 240 -26.67 -2.04 11.13
N GLN A 241 -26.57 -0.96 10.33
CA GLN A 241 -25.36 -0.63 9.57
C GLN A 241 -24.22 -0.14 10.48
N ILE A 242 -24.57 0.30 11.69
CA ILE A 242 -23.64 0.70 12.73
C ILE A 242 -24.16 0.24 14.10
N ASP A 243 -23.26 -0.32 14.91
CA ASP A 243 -23.54 -0.66 16.30
C ASP A 243 -23.89 0.60 17.11
N GLU A 244 -24.92 0.50 17.95
CA GLU A 244 -25.43 1.63 18.74
C GLU A 244 -24.39 2.21 19.71
N ASN A 245 -23.52 1.37 20.29
CA ASN A 245 -22.46 1.85 21.19
C ASN A 245 -21.39 2.61 20.41
N ILE A 246 -21.00 2.09 19.24
CA ILE A 246 -20.05 2.78 18.33
C ILE A 246 -20.63 4.11 17.88
N TYR A 247 -21.91 4.14 17.49
CA TYR A 247 -22.62 5.34 17.09
C TYR A 247 -22.65 6.39 18.20
N ASN A 248 -23.05 6.00 19.41
CA ASN A 248 -23.16 6.91 20.56
C ASN A 248 -21.80 7.50 20.96
N GLN A 249 -20.73 6.70 20.93
CA GLN A 249 -19.37 7.16 21.23
C GLN A 249 -18.82 8.13 20.16
N ASN A 250 -19.26 8.00 18.91
CA ASN A 250 -18.73 8.74 17.75
C ASN A 250 -19.73 9.70 17.08
N LEU A 251 -20.86 9.99 17.74
CA LEU A 251 -22.01 10.70 17.18
C LEU A 251 -21.64 11.97 16.40
N LYS A 252 -20.80 12.83 17.00
CA LYS A 252 -20.40 14.10 16.38
C LYS A 252 -19.60 13.90 15.10
N LYS A 253 -18.72 12.90 15.08
CA LYS A 253 -17.87 12.58 13.93
C LYS A 253 -18.72 11.99 12.80
N ILE A 254 -19.56 11.01 13.10
CA ILE A 254 -20.47 10.38 12.13
C ILE A 254 -21.38 11.42 11.48
N LYS A 255 -22.07 12.26 12.28
CA LYS A 255 -22.95 13.31 11.74
C LYS A 255 -22.20 14.31 10.85
N ARG A 256 -20.95 14.61 11.15
CA ARG A 256 -20.12 15.50 10.34
C ARG A 256 -19.78 14.87 8.99
N GLU A 257 -19.31 13.62 8.97
CA GLU A 257 -18.96 12.92 7.73
C GLU A 257 -20.20 12.72 6.83
N VAL A 258 -21.33 12.31 7.42
CA VAL A 258 -22.63 12.25 6.73
C VAL A 258 -23.02 13.63 6.17
N GLY A 259 -22.81 14.71 6.94
CA GLY A 259 -23.09 16.07 6.49
C GLY A 259 -22.29 16.47 5.26
N TYR A 260 -20.98 16.18 5.22
CA TYR A 260 -20.15 16.45 4.05
C TYR A 260 -20.63 15.67 2.83
N PHE A 261 -20.91 14.38 3.02
CA PHE A 261 -21.42 13.50 1.98
C PHE A 261 -22.76 14.00 1.40
N VAL A 262 -23.71 14.40 2.25
CA VAL A 262 -25.01 14.95 1.84
C VAL A 262 -24.84 16.21 1.01
N VAL A 263 -23.99 17.14 1.46
CA VAL A 263 -23.75 18.41 0.75
C VAL A 263 -23.18 18.17 -0.64
N ASP A 264 -22.19 17.29 -0.75
CA ASP A 264 -21.55 16.97 -2.02
C ASP A 264 -22.54 16.36 -3.02
N LEU A 265 -23.38 15.43 -2.55
CA LEU A 265 -24.38 14.76 -3.39
C LEU A 265 -25.48 15.70 -3.87
N ILE A 266 -26.03 16.52 -2.97
CA ILE A 266 -27.13 17.42 -3.32
C ILE A 266 -26.64 18.53 -4.24
N LYS A 267 -25.46 19.10 -3.99
CA LYS A 267 -24.88 20.11 -4.89
C LYS A 267 -24.67 19.55 -6.29
N SER A 268 -24.12 18.35 -6.41
CA SER A 268 -23.91 17.71 -7.72
C SER A 268 -25.23 17.37 -8.43
N LYS A 269 -26.30 17.06 -7.69
CA LYS A 269 -27.65 16.86 -8.24
C LYS A 269 -28.32 18.15 -8.70
N LEU A 270 -28.27 19.22 -7.91
CA LEU A 270 -28.81 20.53 -8.27
C LEU A 270 -28.10 21.14 -9.49
N LEU A 271 -26.77 20.98 -9.59
CA LEU A 271 -25.98 21.38 -10.77
C LEU A 271 -26.36 20.62 -12.05
N LYS A 272 -26.79 19.36 -11.94
CA LYS A 272 -27.26 18.57 -13.09
C LYS A 272 -28.66 19.02 -13.52
N GLN A 273 -29.54 19.35 -12.58
CA GLN A 273 -30.90 19.85 -12.87
C GLN A 273 -30.88 21.22 -13.55
N SER A 274 -29.98 22.13 -13.14
CA SER A 274 -29.83 23.46 -13.75
C SER A 274 -29.22 23.46 -15.16
N LYS A 275 -28.63 22.33 -15.60
CA LYS A 275 -28.09 22.15 -16.96
C LYS A 275 -29.06 21.43 -17.90
N ALA A 276 -30.15 20.88 -17.35
CA ALA A 276 -31.18 20.15 -18.07
C ALA A 276 -32.49 20.94 -18.21
N SER A 277 -32.52 22.17 -17.67
CA SER A 277 -33.59 23.18 -17.84
C SER A 277 -33.08 24.32 -18.72
#